data_AF-A0A2Z6S914-F1
#
_entry.id   AF-A0A2Z6S914-F1
#
_cell.length_a   1.000
_cell.length_b   1.000
_cell.length_c   1.000
_cell.angle_alpha   90.00
_cell.angle_beta   90.00
_cell.angle_gamma   90.00
#
_symmetry.space_group_name_H-M   'P 1'
#
loop_
_entity.id
_entity.type
_entity.pdbx_description
1 polymer ?
#
loop_
_entity_poly.entity_id
_entity_poly.type
_entity_poly.pdbx_seq_one_letter_code
_entity_poly.pdbx_strand_id
1 'polypeptide(L)' 'MTQKKVGVRQRTSYSLEEKLVVVKYAQENGRNAAAKHFNLDAPMVGRWIKQSSSWEEKTKKRYVLELQEE' A
#
# COMPACT_ATOMS: atom_id res chain seq x y z
N MET A 1 -34.98 22.60 -3.70
CA MET A 1 -33.60 22.43 -3.19
C MET A 1 -33.10 21.06 -3.62
N THR A 2 -32.25 20.99 -4.64
CA THR A 2 -31.79 19.73 -5.25
C THR A 2 -30.79 19.02 -4.34
N GLN A 3 -31.12 17.81 -3.89
CA GLN A 3 -30.21 16.98 -3.11
C GLN A 3 -29.02 16.56 -3.98
N LYS A 4 -27.85 17.19 -3.77
CA LYS A 4 -26.58 16.68 -4.26
C LYS A 4 -26.30 15.36 -3.53
N LYS A 5 -26.50 14.22 -4.21
CA LYS A 5 -25.91 12.95 -3.79
C LYS A 5 -24.40 13.08 -3.90
N VAL A 6 -23.76 13.39 -2.78
CA VAL A 6 -22.30 13.29 -2.65
C VAL A 6 -21.99 11.80 -2.77
N GLY A 7 -21.55 11.36 -3.94
CA GLY A 7 -21.12 9.98 -4.13
C GLY A 7 -20.05 9.69 -3.08
N VAL A 8 -20.36 8.81 -2.13
CA VAL A 8 -19.39 8.33 -1.16
C VAL A 8 -18.27 7.72 -1.97
N ARG A 9 -17.13 8.41 -2.03
CA ARG A 9 -15.93 7.92 -2.72
C ARG A 9 -15.58 6.62 -2.01
N GLN A 10 -15.89 5.49 -2.65
CA GLN A 10 -15.62 4.17 -2.09
C GLN A 10 -14.14 4.16 -1.74
N ARG A 11 -13.84 4.06 -0.45
CA ARG A 11 -12.48 4.10 0.05
C ARG A 11 -11.88 2.75 -0.29
N THR A 12 -11.38 2.60 -1.53
CA THR A 12 -10.61 1.43 -1.95
C THR A 12 -9.38 1.39 -1.06
N SER A 13 -9.44 0.57 -0.02
CA SER A 13 -8.34 0.42 0.92
C SER A 13 -7.25 -0.34 0.19
N TYR A 14 -6.08 0.28 0.01
CA TYR A 14 -4.95 -0.39 -0.63
C TYR A 14 -4.64 -1.71 0.07
N SER A 15 -4.50 -2.78 -0.71
CA SER A 15 -4.09 -4.10 -0.25
C SER A 15 -2.66 -4.05 0.31
N LEU A 16 -2.25 -5.08 1.06
CA LEU A 16 -0.88 -5.13 1.58
C LEU A 16 0.11 -5.26 0.42
N GLU A 17 -0.24 -6.06 -0.58
CA GLU A 17 0.53 -6.34 -1.78
C GLU A 17 0.74 -5.06 -2.60
N GLU A 18 -0.32 -4.28 -2.83
CA GLU A 18 -0.24 -2.98 -3.51
C GLU A 18 0.71 -2.02 -2.76
N LYS A 19 0.58 -1.94 -1.43
CA LYS A 19 1.46 -1.08 -0.62
C LYS A 19 2.92 -1.53 -0.70
N LEU A 20 3.19 -2.83 -0.72
CA LEU A 20 4.56 -3.36 -0.84
C LEU A 20 5.18 -3.03 -2.19
N VAL A 21 4.42 -3.10 -3.30
CA VAL A 21 4.89 -2.67 -4.63
C VAL A 21 5.30 -1.20 -4.61
N VAL A 22 4.45 -0.33 -4.03
CA VAL A 22 4.74 1.10 -3.92
C VAL A 22 5.97 1.36 -3.06
N VAL A 23 6.11 0.66 -1.92
CA VAL A 23 7.27 0.81 -1.04
C VAL A 23 8.56 0.37 -1.74
N LYS A 24 8.56 -0.78 -2.41
CA LYS A 24 9.74 -1.27 -3.14
C LYS A 24 10.19 -0.27 -4.20
N TYR A 25 9.26 0.23 -5.01
CA TYR A 25 9.56 1.26 -6.00
C TYR A 25 10.11 2.54 -5.36
N ALA A 26 9.56 2.95 -4.21
CA ALA A 26 10.01 4.13 -3.47
C ALA A 26 11.40 3.97 -2.84
N GLN A 27 11.80 2.76 -2.47
CA GLN A 27 13.16 2.45 -1.99
C GLN A 27 14.19 2.56 -3.13
N GLU A 28 13.83 2.14 -4.33
CA GLU A 28 14.70 2.18 -5.52
C GLU A 28 14.79 3.58 -6.16
N ASN A 29 13.66 4.30 -6.25
CA ASN A 29 13.54 5.54 -7.04
C ASN A 29 13.32 6.80 -6.17
N GLY A 30 13.12 6.62 -4.87
CA GLY A 30 12.80 7.68 -3.93
C GLY A 30 11.30 7.95 -3.77
N ARG A 31 10.95 8.47 -2.59
CA ARG A 31 9.55 8.73 -2.16
C ARG A 31 8.76 9.59 -3.14
N ASN A 32 9.36 10.69 -3.62
CA ASN A 32 8.66 11.65 -4.47
C ASN A 32 8.45 11.10 -5.90
N ALA A 33 9.34 10.23 -6.38
CA ALA A 33 9.16 9.55 -7.66
C ALA A 33 8.01 8.54 -7.56
N ALA A 34 7.95 7.74 -6.49
CA ALA A 34 6.86 6.80 -6.25
C ALA A 34 5.50 7.51 -6.13
N ALA A 35 5.44 8.61 -5.39
CA ALA A 35 4.24 9.42 -5.28
C ALA A 35 3.70 9.85 -6.65
N LYS A 36 4.58 10.32 -7.55
CA LYS A 36 4.20 10.69 -8.91
C LYS A 36 3.81 9.47 -9.75
N HIS A 37 4.56 8.38 -9.67
CA HIS A 37 4.35 7.18 -10.47
C HIS A 37 3.01 6.51 -10.17
N PHE A 38 2.63 6.41 -8.89
CA PHE A 38 1.39 5.78 -8.44
C PHE A 38 0.25 6.79 -8.22
N ASN A 39 0.45 8.06 -8.53
CA ASN A 39 -0.49 9.16 -8.26
C ASN A 39 -0.98 9.19 -6.79
N LEU A 40 -0.03 9.07 -5.87
CA LEU A 40 -0.24 9.04 -4.42
C LEU A 40 0.34 10.26 -3.74
N ASP A 41 -0.16 10.55 -2.54
CA ASP A 41 0.42 11.55 -1.67
C ASP A 41 1.79 11.08 -1.13
N ALA A 42 2.84 11.89 -1.34
CA ALA A 42 4.18 11.59 -0.83
C ALA A 42 4.24 11.34 0.69
N PRO A 43 3.49 12.05 1.55
CA PRO A 43 3.39 11.72 2.98
C PRO A 43 2.81 10.32 3.23
N MET A 44 1.84 9.87 2.42
CA MET A 44 1.25 8.55 2.54
C MET A 44 2.27 7.45 2.21
N VAL A 45 3.01 7.62 1.12
CA VAL A 45 4.11 6.70 0.76
C VAL A 45 5.16 6.66 1.86
N GLY A 46 5.51 7.82 2.45
CA GLY A 46 6.42 7.87 3.60
C GLY A 46 5.92 7.08 4.83
N ARG A 47 4.62 7.11 5.11
CA ARG A 47 4.02 6.29 6.19
C ARG A 47 4.06 4.80 5.89
N TRP A 48 3.95 4.40 4.63
CA TRP A 48 4.02 3.00 4.22
C TRP A 48 5.44 2.46 4.30
N ILE A 49 6.44 3.24 3.88
CA ILE A 49 7.87 2.87 4.04
C ILE A 49 8.20 2.64 5.52
N LYS A 50 7.69 3.47 6.44
CA LYS A 50 7.90 3.26 7.88
C LYS A 50 7.19 2.00 8.42
N GLN A 51 6.06 1.63 7.83
CA GLN A 51 5.30 0.45 8.25
C GLN A 51 5.77 -0.85 7.59
N SER A 52 6.53 -0.78 6.49
CA SER A 52 6.90 -1.95 5.70
C SER A 52 7.74 -2.95 6.49
N SER A 53 8.57 -2.49 7.43
CA SER A 53 9.32 -3.36 8.35
C SER A 53 8.42 -4.30 9.15
N SER A 54 7.20 -3.87 9.50
CA SER A 54 6.21 -4.72 10.20
C SER A 54 5.43 -5.63 9.24
N TRP A 55 5.40 -5.31 7.95
CA TRP A 55 4.68 -6.09 6.94
C TRP A 55 5.48 -7.30 6.47
N GLU A 56 6.79 -7.18 6.33
CA GLU A 56 7.69 -8.29 5.94
C GLU A 56 7.58 -9.48 6.89
N GLU A 57 7.39 -9.22 8.19
CA GLU A 57 7.23 -10.26 9.20
C GLU A 57 5.87 -10.97 9.10
N LYS A 58 4.83 -10.27 8.63
CA LYS A 58 3.49 -10.82 8.40
C LYS A 58 3.38 -11.58 7.08
N THR A 59 4.06 -11.15 6.02
CA THR A 59 4.08 -11.88 4.75
C THR A 59 4.89 -13.17 4.86
N LYS A 60 6.03 -13.17 5.57
CA LYS A 60 6.77 -14.41 5.87
C LYS A 60 5.91 -15.45 6.58
N LYS A 61 5.12 -15.05 7.58
CA LYS A 61 4.20 -15.95 8.28
C LYS A 61 3.09 -16.51 7.38
N ARG A 62 2.62 -15.73 6.40
CA ARG A 62 1.53 -16.16 5.50
C ARG A 62 2.00 -17.22 4.49
N TYR A 63 3.17 -17.06 3.89
CA TYR A 63 3.72 -18.03 2.93
C TYR A 63 4.19 -19.35 3.58
N VAL A 64 4.64 -19.32 4.84
CA VAL A 64 5.08 -20.56 5.53
C VAL A 64 3.91 -21.48 5.89
N LEU A 65 2.71 -20.94 6.12
CA LEU A 65 1.51 -21.75 6.42
C LEU A 65 0.95 -22.48 5.19
N GLU A 66 1.15 -21.94 3.99
CA GLU A 66 0.60 -22.48 2.74
C GLU A 66 1.49 -23.58 2.12
N LEU A 67 2.71 -23.75 2.63
CA LEU A 67 3.68 -24.78 2.20
C LEU A 67 3.76 -26.00 3.14
N GLN A 68 2.82 -26.10 4.08
CA GLN A 68 2.81 -27.16 5.11
C GLN A 68 1.56 -28.07 5.03
N GLU A 69 0.76 -27.92 3.98
CA GLU A 69 -0.39 -28.79 3.63
C GLU A 69 -0.17 -29.64 2.36
N GLU A 70 1.05 -29.67 1.78
CA GLU A 70 1.41 -30.64 0.72
C GLU A 70 2.14 -31.88 1.25
#